data_AF-A0A0G4FN28-F1
#
_entry.id   AF-A0A0G4FN28-F1
#
_cell.length_a   1.000
_cell.length_b   1.000
_cell.length_c   1.000
_cell.angle_alpha   90.00
_cell.angle_beta   90.00
_cell.angle_gamma   90.00
#
_symmetry.space_group_name_H-M   'P 1'
#
loop_
_entity.id
_entity.type
_entity.pdbx_description
1 polymer ?
#
loop_
_entity_poly.entity_id
_entity_poly.type
_entity_poly.pdbx_seq_one_letter_code
_entity_poly.pdbx_strand_id
1 'polypeptide(L)'
;MMSGLHTAYPFPFKKRDDVDRSAAQAMRNECRNGGFSGSTSGRAPGFVQANLVILPKEFALEFATFCLRNSRACPLLDVTEVGSPEPSMVAPGADLRTDLPKYRIWINGKLEAEVTDITDVWRNDFVGFVLGCSFSFEAALAREGLEPRNVTMKSNVSMYRTTHPNIKSGPFEGNLVVSMRPYPPSSLPDVIRITSSFPGAHGGPIYKGKTDATPHCSFLGIGNLGLPDFGDPVPIGEGEIPVFWACGVTPQVAIETAAPAPPIAITHAPGHMFVTDLVDDEMRVGQPPG
;
A
#
# COMPACT_ATOMS: atom_id res chain seq x y z
N MET A 1 -26.09 5.44 18.74
CA MET A 1 -26.49 4.04 18.47
C MET A 1 -27.25 4.00 17.15
N MET A 2 -26.66 3.45 16.08
CA MET A 2 -27.40 3.22 14.84
C MET A 2 -27.99 1.81 14.88
N SER A 3 -29.29 1.72 15.15
CA SER A 3 -30.09 0.50 15.03
C SER A 3 -30.63 0.40 13.60
N GLY A 4 -29.84 -0.18 12.70
CA GLY A 4 -30.24 -0.46 11.33
C GLY A 4 -29.91 -1.89 10.95
N LEU A 5 -30.70 -2.48 10.05
CA LEU A 5 -30.33 -3.74 9.41
C LEU A 5 -29.06 -3.51 8.59
N HIS A 6 -27.97 -4.17 8.96
CA HIS A 6 -26.74 -4.18 8.18
C HIS A 6 -26.86 -5.26 7.10
N THR A 7 -27.11 -4.86 5.85
CA THR A 7 -27.19 -5.76 4.69
C THR A 7 -25.81 -6.19 4.17
N ALA A 8 -24.74 -5.63 4.74
CA ALA A 8 -23.35 -5.96 4.46
C ALA A 8 -22.56 -5.98 5.77
N TYR A 9 -21.42 -6.66 5.77
CA TYR A 9 -20.44 -6.43 6.83
C TYR A 9 -20.11 -4.94 6.86
N PRO A 10 -20.04 -4.30 8.06
CA PRO A 10 -19.51 -2.95 8.13
C PRO A 10 -18.15 -2.93 7.44
N PHE A 11 -17.84 -1.81 6.78
CA PHE A 11 -16.53 -1.57 6.22
C PHE A 11 -15.48 -2.03 7.25
N PRO A 12 -14.50 -2.87 6.86
CA PRO A 12 -13.75 -3.69 7.82
C PRO A 12 -12.96 -2.87 8.85
N PHE A 13 -12.78 -1.57 8.60
CA PHE A 13 -12.06 -0.64 9.45
C PHE A 13 -13.04 0.37 10.03
N LYS A 14 -13.58 0.07 11.22
CA LYS A 14 -14.52 0.95 11.90
C LYS A 14 -13.76 2.14 12.50
N LYS A 15 -14.06 3.34 12.02
CA LYS A 15 -13.57 4.58 12.62
C LYS A 15 -14.05 4.71 14.06
N ARG A 16 -13.12 5.07 14.93
CA ARG A 16 -13.30 5.42 16.32
C ARG A 16 -13.57 6.91 16.46
N ASP A 17 -14.57 7.24 17.26
CA ASP A 17 -15.00 8.62 17.49
C ASP A 17 -14.04 9.40 18.41
N ASP A 18 -13.18 8.71 19.16
CA ASP A 18 -12.25 9.31 20.14
C ASP A 18 -10.88 9.70 19.55
N VAL A 19 -10.67 9.50 18.24
CA VAL A 19 -9.41 9.81 17.55
C VAL A 19 -9.45 11.23 16.98
N ASP A 20 -8.51 12.09 17.40
CA ASP A 20 -8.25 13.39 16.79
C ASP A 20 -7.57 13.21 15.42
N ARG A 21 -8.22 13.67 14.35
CA ARG A 21 -7.77 13.54 12.95
C ARG A 21 -7.10 14.80 12.40
N SER A 22 -6.89 15.81 13.23
CA SER A 22 -6.32 17.10 12.85
C SER A 22 -4.95 16.96 12.17
N ALA A 23 -4.10 16.03 12.62
CA ALA A 23 -2.77 15.81 12.05
C ALA A 23 -2.82 15.30 10.60
N ALA A 24 -3.68 14.33 10.31
CA ALA A 24 -3.88 13.83 8.94
C ALA A 24 -4.47 14.91 8.02
N GLN A 25 -5.47 15.65 8.51
CA GLN A 25 -6.07 16.76 7.78
C GLN A 25 -5.07 17.89 7.51
N ALA A 26 -4.24 18.24 8.50
CA ALA A 26 -3.21 19.26 8.36
C ALA A 26 -2.17 18.88 7.31
N MET A 27 -1.74 17.61 7.29
CA MET A 27 -0.82 17.09 6.27
C MET A 27 -1.43 17.20 4.87
N ARG A 28 -2.68 16.75 4.68
CA ARG A 28 -3.37 16.86 3.38
C ARG A 28 -3.50 18.32 2.93
N ASN A 29 -3.84 19.22 3.86
CA ASN A 29 -3.91 20.66 3.58
C ASN A 29 -2.53 21.26 3.22
N GLU A 30 -1.44 20.77 3.81
CA GLU A 30 -0.08 21.20 3.46
C GLU A 30 0.28 20.79 2.02
N CYS A 31 -0.04 19.56 1.61
CA CYS A 31 0.10 19.11 0.22
C CYS A 31 -0.76 19.94 -0.73
N ARG A 32 -2.04 20.11 -0.40
CA ARG A 32 -3.02 20.86 -1.19
C ARG A 32 -2.58 22.29 -1.52
N ASN A 33 -1.93 22.93 -0.55
CA ASN A 33 -1.45 24.30 -0.71
C ASN A 33 -0.03 24.37 -1.33
N GLY A 34 0.53 23.25 -1.80
CA GLY A 34 1.87 23.17 -2.36
C GLY A 34 3.00 23.32 -1.33
N GLY A 35 2.68 23.26 -0.03
CA GLY A 35 3.64 23.42 1.06
C GLY A 35 4.50 22.19 1.33
N PHE A 36 4.09 21.01 0.84
CA PHE A 36 4.81 19.76 1.06
C PHE A 36 4.82 18.85 -0.17
N SER A 37 6.03 18.46 -0.61
CA SER A 37 6.27 17.56 -1.76
C SER A 37 7.30 16.46 -1.45
N GLY A 38 7.61 16.25 -0.18
CA GLY A 38 8.62 15.28 0.29
C GLY A 38 8.06 13.90 0.65
N SER A 39 8.90 13.08 1.28
CA SER A 39 8.51 11.75 1.77
C SER A 39 7.53 11.84 2.94
N THR A 40 6.43 11.12 2.83
CA THR A 40 5.34 11.08 3.82
C THR A 40 5.63 10.21 5.03
N SER A 41 6.73 9.44 5.00
CA SER A 41 7.20 8.66 6.14
C SER A 41 7.40 9.55 7.37
N GLY A 42 6.76 9.18 8.48
CA GLY A 42 6.86 9.91 9.75
C GLY A 42 6.12 11.25 9.85
N ARG A 43 5.40 11.71 8.82
CA ARG A 43 4.71 13.03 8.84
C ARG A 43 3.41 13.05 9.64
N ALA A 44 2.65 11.95 9.62
CA ALA A 44 1.42 11.78 10.41
C ALA A 44 1.48 10.43 11.16
N PRO A 45 2.26 10.34 12.25
CA PRO A 45 2.44 9.08 12.98
C PRO A 45 1.11 8.51 13.47
N GLY A 46 0.92 7.19 13.29
CA GLY A 46 -0.28 6.46 13.70
C GLY A 46 -1.44 6.52 12.70
N PHE A 47 -1.35 7.35 11.66
CA PHE A 47 -2.32 7.39 10.56
C PHE A 47 -1.91 6.48 9.42
N VAL A 48 -2.92 5.80 8.87
CA VAL A 48 -2.74 4.89 7.73
C VAL A 48 -2.38 5.71 6.50
N GLN A 49 -1.22 5.38 5.93
CA GLN A 49 -0.79 5.88 4.64
C GLN A 49 -1.17 4.88 3.56
N ALA A 50 -1.70 5.38 2.45
CA ALA A 50 -2.24 4.57 1.39
C ALA A 50 -1.58 4.88 0.04
N ASN A 51 -1.40 3.82 -0.74
CA ASN A 51 -1.08 3.89 -2.14
C ASN A 51 -2.31 4.37 -2.92
N LEU A 52 -2.09 5.10 -4.01
CA LEU A 52 -3.14 5.59 -4.91
C LEU A 52 -2.95 5.05 -6.32
N VAL A 53 -4.07 4.64 -6.94
CA VAL A 53 -4.24 4.40 -8.38
C VAL A 53 -5.51 5.09 -8.84
N ILE A 54 -5.49 5.81 -9.96
CA ILE A 54 -6.64 6.44 -10.61
C ILE A 54 -6.67 6.00 -12.06
N LEU A 55 -7.83 5.54 -12.51
CA LEU A 55 -8.04 4.98 -13.85
C LEU A 55 -9.35 5.49 -14.46
N PRO A 56 -9.49 5.52 -15.80
CA PRO A 56 -10.78 5.70 -16.45
C PRO A 56 -11.78 4.60 -16.04
N LYS A 57 -13.07 4.97 -15.95
CA LYS A 57 -14.18 4.10 -15.54
C LYS A 57 -14.23 2.78 -16.29
N GLU A 58 -13.89 2.79 -17.58
CA GLU A 58 -13.91 1.59 -18.43
C GLU A 58 -12.97 0.49 -17.89
N PHE A 59 -11.89 0.86 -17.20
CA PHE A 59 -10.94 -0.06 -16.57
C PHE A 59 -11.25 -0.36 -15.10
N ALA A 60 -12.13 0.42 -14.48
CA ALA A 60 -12.32 0.42 -13.03
C ALA A 60 -12.84 -0.92 -12.49
N LEU A 61 -13.80 -1.55 -13.17
CA LEU A 61 -14.37 -2.84 -12.75
C LEU A 61 -13.31 -3.95 -12.76
N GLU A 62 -12.50 -3.99 -13.81
CA GLU A 62 -11.48 -5.01 -14.01
C GLU A 62 -10.33 -4.82 -13.02
N PHE A 63 -9.97 -3.57 -12.73
CA PHE A 63 -8.98 -3.24 -11.70
C PHE A 63 -9.50 -3.55 -10.29
N ALA A 64 -10.75 -3.23 -9.97
CA ALA A 64 -11.36 -3.63 -8.70
C ALA A 64 -11.35 -5.16 -8.54
N THR A 65 -11.69 -5.89 -9.59
CA THR A 65 -11.65 -7.35 -9.62
C THR A 65 -10.21 -7.88 -9.49
N PHE A 66 -9.23 -7.22 -10.11
CA PHE A 66 -7.81 -7.51 -9.92
C PHE A 66 -7.40 -7.36 -8.46
N CYS A 67 -7.82 -6.27 -7.80
CA CYS A 67 -7.53 -6.04 -6.40
C CYS A 67 -8.16 -7.10 -5.50
N LEU A 68 -9.43 -7.46 -5.75
CA LEU A 68 -10.12 -8.52 -4.99
C LEU A 68 -9.45 -9.89 -5.14
N ARG A 69 -9.01 -10.25 -6.36
CA ARG A 69 -8.31 -11.51 -6.63
C ARG A 69 -6.90 -11.55 -6.02
N ASN A 70 -6.29 -10.38 -5.83
CA ASN A 70 -4.92 -10.24 -5.33
C ASN A 70 -4.87 -9.40 -4.04
N SER A 71 -5.82 -9.62 -3.12
CA SER A 71 -6.10 -8.73 -1.97
C SER A 71 -4.94 -8.51 -1.00
N ARG A 72 -3.98 -9.44 -0.91
CA ARG A 72 -2.74 -9.21 -0.14
C ARG A 72 -1.84 -8.17 -0.81
N ALA A 73 -1.72 -8.19 -2.13
CA ALA A 73 -0.88 -7.24 -2.88
C ALA A 73 -1.58 -5.89 -3.10
N CYS A 74 -2.90 -5.93 -3.23
CA CYS A 74 -3.75 -4.77 -3.51
C CYS A 74 -4.86 -4.64 -2.46
N PRO A 75 -4.53 -4.39 -1.18
CA PRO A 75 -5.53 -4.29 -0.12
C PRO A 75 -6.37 -3.03 -0.32
N LEU A 76 -7.62 -3.19 -0.75
CA LEU A 76 -8.49 -2.08 -1.07
C LEU A 76 -9.06 -1.43 0.20
N LEU A 77 -8.83 -0.13 0.35
CA LEU A 77 -9.40 0.68 1.44
C LEU A 77 -10.56 1.54 0.95
N ASP A 78 -10.47 2.12 -0.26
CA ASP A 78 -11.56 2.92 -0.81
C ASP A 78 -11.59 2.86 -2.33
N VAL A 79 -12.77 3.09 -2.87
CA VAL A 79 -13.01 3.33 -4.30
C VAL A 79 -13.89 4.56 -4.42
N THR A 80 -13.40 5.59 -5.10
CA THR A 80 -14.21 6.81 -5.28
C THR A 80 -15.34 6.57 -6.27
N GLU A 81 -16.40 7.37 -6.16
CA GLU A 81 -17.42 7.44 -7.20
C GLU A 81 -16.80 7.97 -8.51
N VAL A 82 -17.39 7.59 -9.65
CA VAL A 82 -16.93 8.04 -10.97
C VAL A 82 -16.91 9.56 -11.05
N GLY A 83 -15.76 10.12 -11.40
CA GLY A 83 -15.51 11.55 -11.54
C GLY A 83 -15.29 12.28 -10.22
N SER A 84 -15.60 11.64 -9.08
CA SER A 84 -15.36 12.21 -7.75
C SER A 84 -13.92 11.97 -7.31
N PRO A 85 -13.20 13.02 -6.87
CA PRO A 85 -11.87 12.87 -6.29
C PRO A 85 -11.90 12.53 -4.80
N GLU A 86 -13.09 12.42 -4.18
CA GLU A 86 -13.22 12.28 -2.72
C GLU A 86 -13.19 10.80 -2.29
N PRO A 87 -12.21 10.39 -1.46
CA PRO A 87 -12.14 9.06 -0.86
C PRO A 87 -13.00 9.01 0.42
N SER A 88 -14.32 9.03 0.22
CA SER A 88 -15.31 9.26 1.29
C SER A 88 -15.31 8.23 2.43
N MET A 89 -14.85 6.99 2.21
CA MET A 89 -14.81 5.98 3.27
C MET A 89 -13.61 6.20 4.19
N VAL A 90 -12.47 6.61 3.64
CA VAL A 90 -11.21 6.67 4.40
C VAL A 90 -10.78 8.08 4.79
N ALA A 91 -11.22 9.12 4.08
CA ALA A 91 -10.95 10.52 4.41
C ALA A 91 -12.01 11.47 3.80
N PRO A 92 -13.21 11.57 4.39
CA PRO A 92 -14.23 12.55 4.00
C PRO A 92 -13.66 13.98 3.95
N GLY A 93 -13.99 14.73 2.89
CA GLY A 93 -13.50 16.08 2.63
C GLY A 93 -12.08 16.17 2.07
N ALA A 94 -11.43 15.04 1.81
CA ALA A 94 -10.16 15.01 1.08
C ALA A 94 -10.36 15.13 -0.44
N ASP A 95 -9.33 15.58 -1.13
CA ASP A 95 -9.29 15.72 -2.59
C ASP A 95 -8.05 15.02 -3.15
N LEU A 96 -8.25 13.85 -3.77
CA LEU A 96 -7.15 13.07 -4.33
C LEU A 96 -6.38 13.80 -5.43
N ARG A 97 -6.84 14.94 -5.94
CA ARG A 97 -6.14 15.71 -6.97
C ARG A 97 -4.96 16.53 -6.44
N THR A 98 -4.98 16.85 -5.15
CA THR A 98 -4.02 17.80 -4.54
C THR A 98 -3.50 17.36 -3.17
N ASP A 99 -4.18 16.43 -2.48
CA ASP A 99 -3.85 16.04 -1.11
C ASP A 99 -2.70 15.04 -1.00
N LEU A 100 -1.96 14.77 -2.09
CA LEU A 100 -0.72 13.98 -2.06
C LEU A 100 0.47 14.88 -2.39
N PRO A 101 1.67 14.59 -1.85
CA PRO A 101 2.83 15.41 -2.13
C PRO A 101 3.36 15.25 -3.56
N LYS A 102 3.11 14.10 -4.20
CA LYS A 102 3.57 13.82 -5.56
C LYS A 102 2.82 12.66 -6.23
N TYR A 103 2.57 12.83 -7.51
CA TYR A 103 1.89 11.90 -8.40
C TYR A 103 2.81 11.46 -9.54
N ARG A 104 2.46 10.34 -10.15
CA ARG A 104 3.00 9.82 -11.41
C ARG A 104 1.88 9.73 -12.44
N ILE A 105 2.08 10.34 -13.60
CA ILE A 105 1.17 10.23 -14.74
C ILE A 105 1.74 9.20 -15.71
N TRP A 106 0.92 8.20 -16.02
CA TRP A 106 1.26 7.11 -16.92
C TRP A 106 0.40 7.22 -18.18
N ILE A 107 1.03 7.26 -19.35
CA ILE A 107 0.34 7.32 -20.64
C ILE A 107 0.66 6.03 -21.41
N ASN A 108 -0.38 5.27 -21.77
CA ASN A 108 -0.24 3.96 -22.43
C ASN A 108 0.76 3.03 -21.71
N GLY A 109 0.68 2.96 -20.38
CA GLY A 109 1.54 2.13 -19.53
C GLY A 109 2.96 2.65 -19.30
N LYS A 110 3.33 3.83 -19.83
CA LYS A 110 4.66 4.44 -19.66
C LYS A 110 4.59 5.65 -18.74
N LEU A 111 5.55 5.78 -17.83
CA LEU A 111 5.69 6.96 -16.99
C LEU A 111 6.05 8.18 -17.85
N GLU A 112 5.19 9.18 -17.84
CA GLU A 112 5.34 10.40 -18.65
C GLU A 112 5.80 11.59 -17.80
N ALA A 113 5.24 11.74 -16.59
CA ALA A 113 5.53 12.88 -15.73
C ALA A 113 5.38 12.56 -14.23
N GLU A 114 6.11 13.32 -13.41
CA GLU A 114 5.86 13.45 -11.98
C GLU A 114 5.40 14.88 -11.67
N VAL A 115 4.28 15.02 -10.96
CA VAL A 115 3.65 16.32 -10.66
C VAL A 115 3.19 16.36 -9.21
N THR A 116 2.89 17.54 -8.67
CA THR A 116 2.35 17.69 -7.30
C THR A 116 0.86 18.00 -7.27
N ASP A 117 0.24 18.20 -8.43
CA ASP A 117 -1.17 18.51 -8.61
C ASP A 117 -1.64 17.86 -9.91
N ILE A 118 -2.81 17.21 -9.90
CA ILE A 118 -3.40 16.54 -11.06
C ILE A 118 -4.77 17.12 -11.45
N THR A 119 -5.14 18.29 -10.94
CA THR A 119 -6.41 18.96 -11.21
C THR A 119 -6.60 19.21 -12.71
N ASP A 120 -5.55 19.65 -13.40
CA ASP A 120 -5.58 19.97 -14.85
C ASP A 120 -5.73 18.73 -15.74
N VAL A 121 -5.36 17.55 -15.24
CA VAL A 121 -5.45 16.27 -15.99
C VAL A 121 -6.62 15.41 -15.52
N TRP A 122 -7.35 15.82 -14.49
CA TRP A 122 -8.48 15.08 -13.95
C TRP A 122 -9.63 15.00 -14.97
N ARG A 123 -10.25 13.83 -15.07
CA ARG A 123 -11.39 13.59 -15.97
C ARG A 123 -12.62 13.16 -15.19
N ASN A 124 -13.79 13.51 -15.70
CA ASN A 124 -15.09 13.17 -15.09
C ASN A 124 -15.41 11.67 -15.12
N ASP A 125 -14.61 10.86 -15.81
CA ASP A 125 -14.73 9.41 -15.84
C ASP A 125 -13.67 8.70 -14.99
N PHE A 126 -12.85 9.43 -14.22
CA PHE A 126 -11.86 8.81 -13.35
C PHE A 126 -12.46 8.16 -12.11
N VAL A 127 -11.85 7.06 -11.69
CA VAL A 127 -12.14 6.33 -10.45
C VAL A 127 -10.82 6.19 -9.69
N GLY A 128 -10.80 6.66 -8.45
CA GLY A 128 -9.66 6.53 -7.54
C GLY A 128 -9.77 5.26 -6.70
N PHE A 129 -8.66 4.56 -6.54
CA PHE A 129 -8.49 3.37 -5.72
C PHE A 129 -7.45 3.68 -4.64
N VAL A 130 -7.91 3.72 -3.39
CA VAL A 130 -7.05 3.91 -2.23
C VAL A 130 -6.70 2.53 -1.69
N LEU A 131 -5.41 2.18 -1.75
CA LEU A 131 -4.90 0.85 -1.40
C LEU A 131 -4.00 0.95 -0.18
N GLY A 132 -4.18 0.08 0.79
CA GLY A 132 -3.38 0.14 2.02
C GLY A 132 -1.92 -0.19 1.79
N CYS A 133 -1.11 0.15 2.78
CA CYS A 133 0.35 0.05 2.73
C CYS A 133 0.89 -0.65 3.98
N SER A 134 2.07 -1.26 3.89
CA SER A 134 2.72 -1.96 5.00
C SER A 134 3.09 -1.08 6.20
N PHE A 135 3.14 0.25 6.06
CA PHE A 135 3.58 1.15 7.14
C PHE A 135 2.81 0.92 8.45
N SER A 136 1.53 0.56 8.37
CA SER A 136 0.67 0.39 9.54
C SER A 136 1.09 -0.73 10.49
N PHE A 137 1.70 -1.81 10.01
CA PHE A 137 2.18 -2.87 10.92
C PHE A 137 3.59 -2.61 11.46
N GLU A 138 4.35 -1.67 10.87
CA GLU A 138 5.73 -1.38 11.30
C GLU A 138 5.75 -0.78 12.70
N ALA A 139 4.82 0.14 12.98
CA ALA A 139 4.63 0.70 14.33
C ALA A 139 4.23 -0.38 15.34
N ALA A 140 3.36 -1.32 14.95
CA ALA A 140 2.95 -2.42 15.81
C ALA A 140 4.11 -3.39 16.12
N LEU A 141 4.97 -3.66 15.14
CA LEU A 141 6.18 -4.46 15.32
C LEU A 141 7.21 -3.74 16.21
N ALA A 142 7.42 -2.45 15.99
CA ALA A 142 8.35 -1.64 16.79
C ALA A 142 7.98 -1.63 18.29
N ARG A 143 6.68 -1.55 18.62
CA ARG A 143 6.20 -1.65 20.01
C ARG A 143 6.55 -2.96 20.71
N GLU A 144 6.77 -4.03 19.95
CA GLU A 144 7.12 -5.37 20.46
C GLU A 144 8.64 -5.65 20.30
N GLY A 145 9.45 -4.63 19.97
CA GLY A 145 10.89 -4.78 19.78
C GLY A 145 11.27 -5.51 18.49
N LEU A 146 10.35 -5.59 17.52
CA LEU A 146 10.51 -6.28 16.24
C LEU A 146 10.59 -5.29 15.08
N GLU A 147 11.14 -4.09 15.31
CA GLU A 147 11.19 -3.02 14.31
C GLU A 147 11.89 -3.50 13.01
N PRO A 148 11.30 -3.26 11.83
CA PRO A 148 11.91 -3.65 10.56
C PRO A 148 13.28 -3.01 10.33
N ARG A 149 14.22 -3.80 9.78
CA ARG A 149 15.59 -3.37 9.48
C ARG A 149 15.67 -2.07 8.67
N ASN A 150 14.84 -1.92 7.63
CA ASN A 150 14.84 -0.71 6.80
C ASN A 150 14.49 0.56 7.61
N VAL A 151 13.60 0.44 8.60
CA VAL A 151 13.23 1.56 9.50
C VAL A 151 14.42 1.94 10.37
N THR A 152 15.06 0.96 11.02
CA THR A 152 16.26 1.21 11.86
C THR A 152 17.41 1.84 11.08
N MET A 153 17.51 1.54 9.78
CA MET A 153 18.55 2.05 8.88
C MET A 153 18.15 3.32 8.12
N LYS A 154 16.92 3.82 8.31
CA LYS A 154 16.36 4.95 7.56
C LYS A 154 16.46 4.76 6.04
N SER A 155 16.23 3.54 5.57
CA SER A 155 16.25 3.17 4.16
C SER A 155 14.85 2.83 3.67
N ASN A 156 14.62 2.90 2.36
CA ASN A 156 13.41 2.35 1.78
C ASN A 156 13.43 0.82 1.90
N VAL A 157 12.25 0.22 2.02
CA VAL A 157 12.12 -1.24 2.10
C VAL A 157 12.60 -1.89 0.79
N SER A 158 13.36 -2.98 0.88
CA SER A 158 13.81 -3.74 -0.28
C SER A 158 12.62 -4.45 -0.92
N MET A 159 12.37 -4.21 -2.20
CA MET A 159 11.25 -4.79 -2.94
C MET A 159 11.74 -5.50 -4.20
N TYR A 160 11.13 -6.63 -4.54
CA TYR A 160 11.55 -7.50 -5.63
C TYR A 160 10.36 -7.93 -6.48
N ARG A 161 10.54 -7.89 -7.81
CA ARG A 161 9.65 -8.55 -8.76
C ARG A 161 9.89 -10.05 -8.67
N THR A 162 8.82 -10.81 -8.49
CA THR A 162 8.92 -12.27 -8.43
C THR A 162 8.68 -12.89 -9.81
N THR A 163 8.88 -14.20 -9.93
CA THR A 163 8.41 -14.99 -11.09
C THR A 163 6.97 -15.49 -10.94
N HIS A 164 6.28 -15.13 -9.86
CA HIS A 164 4.91 -15.56 -9.61
C HIS A 164 3.90 -14.59 -10.22
N PRO A 165 3.04 -15.03 -11.15
CA PRO A 165 2.02 -14.16 -11.72
C PRO A 165 0.92 -13.86 -10.68
N ASN A 166 0.39 -12.63 -10.71
CA ASN A 166 -0.87 -12.33 -10.06
C ASN A 166 -2.03 -12.98 -10.80
N ILE A 167 -3.17 -13.11 -10.14
CA ILE A 167 -4.40 -13.57 -10.78
C ILE A 167 -4.94 -12.44 -11.66
N LYS A 168 -4.84 -12.60 -12.98
CA LYS A 168 -5.28 -11.64 -13.99
C LYS A 168 -6.75 -11.22 -13.85
N SER A 169 -7.06 -9.99 -14.26
CA SER A 169 -8.43 -9.51 -14.46
C SER A 169 -8.48 -8.45 -15.55
N GLY A 170 -9.24 -8.72 -16.63
CA GLY A 170 -9.27 -7.84 -17.80
C GLY A 170 -7.85 -7.61 -18.36
N PRO A 171 -7.45 -6.35 -18.60
CA PRO A 171 -6.11 -6.03 -19.10
C PRO A 171 -5.03 -6.14 -18.02
N PHE A 172 -5.39 -6.18 -16.73
CA PHE A 172 -4.44 -6.14 -15.61
C PHE A 172 -3.85 -7.52 -15.31
N GLU A 173 -2.54 -7.63 -15.47
CA GLU A 173 -1.74 -8.81 -15.20
C GLU A 173 -0.41 -8.44 -14.53
N GLY A 174 0.65 -9.24 -14.71
CA GLY A 174 1.97 -8.96 -14.17
C GLY A 174 2.29 -9.78 -12.92
N ASN A 175 3.58 -9.84 -12.60
CA ASN A 175 4.07 -10.63 -11.50
C ASN A 175 3.92 -9.91 -10.15
N LEU A 176 3.72 -10.71 -9.11
CA LEU A 176 3.69 -10.25 -7.74
C LEU A 176 5.00 -9.54 -7.37
N VAL A 177 4.88 -8.37 -6.75
CA VAL A 177 6.00 -7.68 -6.10
C VAL A 177 5.94 -7.97 -4.61
N VAL A 178 7.10 -8.28 -4.04
CA VAL A 178 7.24 -8.56 -2.61
C VAL A 178 8.17 -7.55 -1.94
N SER A 179 7.90 -7.21 -0.69
CA SER A 179 8.83 -6.49 0.18
C SER A 179 9.50 -7.48 1.14
N MET A 180 10.79 -7.28 1.42
CA MET A 180 11.59 -8.17 2.25
C MET A 180 12.03 -7.47 3.54
N ARG A 181 11.90 -8.16 4.67
CA ARG A 181 12.46 -7.75 5.96
C ARG A 181 13.16 -8.95 6.61
N PRO A 182 14.41 -8.82 7.09
CA PRO A 182 15.10 -9.90 7.78
C PRO A 182 14.60 -10.03 9.22
N TYR A 183 14.41 -11.27 9.69
CA TYR A 183 14.09 -11.58 11.08
C TYR A 183 14.78 -12.87 11.53
N PRO A 184 15.12 -13.01 12.82
CA PRO A 184 15.51 -14.29 13.37
C PRO A 184 14.31 -15.26 13.37
N PRO A 185 14.51 -16.57 13.09
CA PRO A 185 13.43 -17.56 13.07
C PRO A 185 12.58 -17.60 14.36
N SER A 186 13.19 -17.32 15.51
CA SER A 186 12.53 -17.28 16.82
C SER A 186 11.48 -16.18 16.94
N SER A 187 11.62 -15.06 16.22
CA SER A 187 10.67 -13.94 16.25
C SER A 187 9.50 -14.12 15.28
N LEU A 188 9.57 -15.08 14.35
CA LEU A 188 8.55 -15.25 13.31
C LEU A 188 7.13 -15.49 13.84
N PRO A 189 6.89 -16.26 14.91
CA PRO A 189 5.54 -16.43 15.44
C PRO A 189 4.89 -15.08 15.78
N ASP A 190 5.62 -14.18 16.44
CA ASP A 190 5.12 -12.84 16.79
C ASP A 190 5.01 -11.94 15.57
N VAL A 191 6.00 -11.94 14.68
CA VAL A 191 5.93 -11.18 13.42
C VAL A 191 4.69 -11.57 12.62
N ILE A 192 4.41 -12.88 12.48
CA ILE A 192 3.23 -13.39 11.77
C ILE A 192 1.95 -12.98 12.51
N ARG A 193 1.88 -13.20 13.83
CA ARG A 193 0.71 -12.85 14.65
C ARG A 193 0.37 -11.37 14.53
N ILE A 194 1.36 -10.49 14.68
CA ILE A 194 1.19 -9.03 14.63
C ILE A 194 0.76 -8.62 13.23
N THR A 195 1.53 -8.95 12.20
CA THR A 195 1.25 -8.49 10.82
C THR A 195 -0.04 -9.08 10.25
N SER A 196 -0.40 -10.32 10.58
CA SER A 196 -1.66 -10.94 10.14
C SER A 196 -2.91 -10.25 10.69
N SER A 197 -2.79 -9.47 11.75
CA SER A 197 -3.92 -8.70 12.29
C SER A 197 -4.24 -7.45 11.45
N PHE A 198 -3.46 -7.12 10.41
CA PHE A 198 -3.66 -5.96 9.55
C PHE A 198 -3.86 -6.35 8.06
N PRO A 199 -4.98 -7.00 7.69
CA PRO A 199 -5.23 -7.45 6.32
C PRO A 199 -5.33 -6.29 5.31
N GLY A 200 -5.75 -5.10 5.76
CA GLY A 200 -5.73 -3.89 4.94
C GLY A 200 -4.34 -3.28 4.76
N ALA A 201 -3.30 -3.86 5.36
CA ALA A 201 -1.89 -3.47 5.20
C ALA A 201 -1.05 -4.68 4.75
N HIS A 202 -1.53 -5.42 3.75
CA HIS A 202 -0.95 -6.67 3.19
C HIS A 202 -1.05 -7.92 4.07
N GLY A 203 -1.27 -7.77 5.38
CA GLY A 203 -1.42 -8.88 6.32
C GLY A 203 -0.10 -9.59 6.63
N GLY A 204 -0.20 -10.88 6.96
CA GLY A 204 0.96 -11.70 7.32
C GLY A 204 1.90 -12.00 6.15
N PRO A 205 3.13 -12.48 6.44
CA PRO A 205 4.08 -12.90 5.41
C PRO A 205 3.46 -13.90 4.44
N ILE A 206 3.87 -13.81 3.17
CA ILE A 206 3.48 -14.77 2.13
C ILE A 206 4.56 -15.83 1.88
N TYR A 207 5.79 -15.53 2.25
CA TYR A 207 6.93 -16.44 2.09
C TYR A 207 8.01 -16.12 3.13
N LYS A 208 8.81 -17.12 3.48
CA LYS A 208 10.01 -16.97 4.29
C LYS A 208 11.11 -17.84 3.70
N GLY A 209 12.34 -17.33 3.75
CA GLY A 209 13.52 -18.12 3.42
C GLY A 209 13.78 -19.22 4.44
N LYS A 210 14.93 -19.87 4.28
CA LYS A 210 15.47 -20.86 5.22
C LYS A 210 16.82 -20.38 5.76
N THR A 211 17.31 -21.03 6.81
CA THR A 211 18.61 -20.70 7.44
C THR A 211 19.81 -21.33 6.74
N ASP A 212 19.62 -22.24 5.77
CA ASP A 212 20.68 -22.98 5.08
C ASP A 212 21.12 -22.31 3.76
N ALA A 213 22.41 -22.38 3.44
CA ALA A 213 23.13 -21.52 2.49
C ALA A 213 22.84 -21.71 0.97
N THR A 214 21.61 -22.02 0.55
CA THR A 214 21.23 -22.25 -0.87
C THR A 214 19.98 -21.43 -1.23
N PRO A 215 19.81 -20.94 -2.48
CA PRO A 215 19.30 -19.60 -2.75
C PRO A 215 17.89 -19.42 -2.16
N HIS A 216 17.84 -18.69 -1.04
CA HIS A 216 16.74 -18.60 -0.09
C HIS A 216 15.41 -18.12 -0.69
N CYS A 217 15.40 -17.71 -1.96
CA CYS A 217 14.31 -17.05 -2.65
C CYS A 217 14.10 -17.57 -4.09
N SER A 218 14.69 -18.71 -4.46
CA SER A 218 14.55 -19.28 -5.81
C SER A 218 13.10 -19.60 -6.17
N PHE A 219 12.28 -19.98 -5.19
CA PHE A 219 10.84 -20.11 -5.36
C PHE A 219 10.23 -18.81 -5.88
N LEU A 220 10.59 -17.67 -5.29
CA LEU A 220 10.16 -16.34 -5.73
C LEU A 220 10.87 -15.86 -7.00
N GLY A 221 11.86 -16.59 -7.52
CA GLY A 221 12.66 -16.17 -8.66
C GLY A 221 13.67 -15.06 -8.35
N ILE A 222 13.96 -14.79 -7.07
CA ILE A 222 14.88 -13.73 -6.66
C ILE A 222 16.29 -14.32 -6.54
N GLY A 223 17.18 -13.91 -7.45
CA GLY A 223 18.56 -14.42 -7.52
C GLY A 223 19.56 -13.70 -6.61
N ASN A 224 19.32 -12.43 -6.28
CA ASN A 224 20.22 -11.62 -5.47
C ASN A 224 19.46 -10.62 -4.59
N LEU A 225 19.49 -10.81 -3.27
CA LEU A 225 18.84 -9.91 -2.32
C LEU A 225 19.56 -8.56 -2.16
N GLY A 226 20.84 -8.46 -2.54
CA GLY A 226 21.58 -7.19 -2.55
C GLY A 226 21.19 -6.25 -3.69
N LEU A 227 20.34 -6.68 -4.63
CA LEU A 227 19.90 -5.92 -5.80
C LEU A 227 18.36 -5.89 -5.86
N PRO A 228 17.69 -5.10 -5.01
CA PRO A 228 16.24 -4.95 -5.10
C PRO A 228 15.83 -4.24 -6.39
N ASP A 229 14.69 -4.63 -6.95
CA ASP A 229 14.08 -3.94 -8.10
C ASP A 229 13.56 -2.54 -7.72
N PHE A 230 13.17 -2.36 -6.46
CA PHE A 230 12.77 -1.07 -5.91
C PHE A 230 13.23 -0.90 -4.45
N GLY A 231 13.51 0.33 -4.06
CA GLY A 231 13.99 0.67 -2.72
C GLY A 231 15.47 0.36 -2.53
N ASP A 232 15.88 0.22 -1.27
CA ASP A 232 17.29 0.11 -0.90
C ASP A 232 17.58 -1.30 -0.35
N PRO A 233 18.77 -1.89 -0.61
CA PRO A 233 19.14 -3.17 -0.02
C PRO A 233 19.40 -3.03 1.49
N VAL A 234 18.98 -4.04 2.26
CA VAL A 234 19.29 -4.13 3.70
C VAL A 234 20.13 -5.39 3.99
N PRO A 235 21.07 -5.35 4.94
CA PRO A 235 21.84 -6.51 5.34
C PRO A 235 20.93 -7.53 6.05
N ILE A 236 21.22 -8.81 5.83
CA ILE A 236 20.63 -9.92 6.59
C ILE A 236 21.71 -10.36 7.57
N GLY A 237 21.43 -10.22 8.86
CA GLY A 237 22.36 -10.56 9.93
C GLY A 237 22.57 -12.07 10.08
N GLU A 238 23.61 -12.44 10.81
CA GLU A 238 23.85 -13.85 11.16
C GLU A 238 22.64 -14.41 11.93
N GLY A 239 22.16 -15.58 11.49
CA GLY A 239 21.00 -16.24 12.08
C GLY A 239 19.63 -15.64 11.67
N GLU A 240 19.60 -14.57 10.88
CA GLU A 240 18.36 -14.04 10.31
C GLU A 240 18.01 -14.71 8.98
N ILE A 241 16.71 -14.69 8.65
CA ILE A 241 16.22 -15.14 7.35
C ILE A 241 15.41 -14.02 6.68
N PRO A 242 15.39 -13.97 5.33
CA PRO A 242 14.53 -13.04 4.64
C PRO A 242 13.06 -13.47 4.75
N VAL A 243 12.18 -12.55 5.12
CA VAL A 243 10.73 -12.74 5.22
C VAL A 243 10.05 -11.79 4.24
N PHE A 244 9.05 -12.29 3.52
CA PHE A 244 8.45 -11.59 2.40
C PHE A 244 6.96 -11.33 2.60
N TRP A 245 6.55 -10.10 2.31
CA TRP A 245 5.16 -9.67 2.25
C TRP A 245 4.81 -9.27 0.83
N ALA A 246 3.54 -9.43 0.45
CA ALA A 246 3.04 -8.78 -0.77
C ALA A 246 3.20 -7.25 -0.65
N CYS A 247 3.40 -6.57 -1.76
CA CYS A 247 3.75 -5.15 -1.77
C CYS A 247 2.82 -4.32 -2.65
N GLY A 248 2.46 -3.12 -2.17
CA GLY A 248 1.64 -2.12 -2.85
C GLY A 248 2.25 -1.49 -4.10
N VAL A 249 3.43 -1.92 -4.53
CA VAL A 249 3.99 -1.62 -5.87
C VAL A 249 3.40 -2.54 -6.95
N THR A 250 2.80 -3.68 -6.57
CA THR A 250 2.14 -4.62 -7.50
C THR A 250 1.09 -3.95 -8.42
N PRO A 251 0.23 -3.04 -7.93
CA PRO A 251 -0.64 -2.23 -8.79
C PRO A 251 0.09 -1.44 -9.88
N GLN A 252 1.26 -0.85 -9.59
CA GLN A 252 2.03 -0.10 -10.59
C GLN A 252 2.54 -1.03 -11.69
N VAL A 253 3.04 -2.21 -11.30
CA VAL A 253 3.45 -3.26 -12.26
C VAL A 253 2.27 -3.70 -13.12
N ALA A 254 1.08 -3.86 -12.53
CA ALA A 254 -0.10 -4.27 -13.27
C ALA A 254 -0.55 -3.22 -14.30
N ILE A 255 -0.34 -1.93 -14.01
CA ILE A 255 -0.58 -0.82 -14.95
C ILE A 255 0.48 -0.82 -16.07
N GLU A 256 1.76 -0.98 -15.72
CA GLU A 256 2.87 -1.05 -16.68
C GLU A 256 2.68 -2.17 -17.71
N THR A 257 2.18 -3.32 -17.28
CA THR A 257 2.01 -4.51 -18.13
C THR A 257 0.61 -4.66 -18.72
N ALA A 258 -0.30 -3.71 -18.48
CA ALA A 258 -1.68 -3.85 -18.91
C ALA A 258 -1.82 -3.94 -20.44
N ALA A 259 -2.65 -4.87 -20.91
CA ALA A 259 -2.86 -5.10 -22.34
C ALA A 259 -4.36 -5.34 -22.66
N PRO A 260 -5.05 -4.41 -23.38
CA PRO A 260 -4.54 -3.10 -23.81
C PRO A 260 -4.22 -2.17 -22.62
N ALA A 261 -3.23 -1.31 -22.80
CA ALA A 261 -2.84 -0.35 -21.76
C ALA A 261 -3.92 0.73 -21.58
N PRO A 262 -4.20 1.17 -20.34
CA PRO A 262 -5.02 2.36 -20.13
C PRO A 262 -4.43 3.56 -20.86
N PRO A 263 -5.26 4.41 -21.51
CA PRO A 263 -4.77 5.60 -22.21
C PRO A 263 -4.10 6.58 -21.23
N ILE A 264 -4.58 6.60 -19.99
CA ILE A 264 -3.99 7.30 -18.87
C ILE A 264 -4.22 6.51 -17.58
N ALA A 265 -3.22 6.49 -16.71
CA ALA A 265 -3.36 6.12 -15.31
C ALA A 265 -2.60 7.12 -14.45
N ILE A 266 -3.06 7.36 -13.22
CA ILE A 266 -2.36 8.24 -12.28
C ILE A 266 -2.11 7.47 -10.99
N THR A 267 -0.91 7.52 -10.46
CA THR A 267 -0.58 6.91 -9.17
C THR A 267 0.08 7.93 -8.27
N HIS A 268 0.21 7.61 -6.98
CA HIS A 268 1.19 8.29 -6.14
C HIS A 268 2.63 8.00 -6.63
N ALA A 269 3.57 8.89 -6.34
CA ALA A 269 4.99 8.57 -6.46
C ALA A 269 5.46 7.75 -5.23
N PRO A 270 6.39 6.78 -5.38
CA PRO A 270 6.92 6.04 -4.24
C PRO A 270 7.41 6.95 -3.11
N GLY A 271 7.02 6.68 -1.87
CA GLY A 271 7.34 7.53 -0.71
C GLY A 271 6.42 8.76 -0.52
N HIS A 272 5.51 9.05 -1.45
CA HIS A 272 4.62 10.22 -1.44
C HIS A 272 3.15 9.77 -1.35
N MET A 273 2.81 9.03 -0.29
CA MET A 273 1.51 8.37 -0.11
C MET A 273 0.39 9.35 0.28
N PHE A 274 -0.85 8.89 0.14
CA PHE A 274 -2.02 9.59 0.67
C PHE A 274 -2.21 9.29 2.15
N VAL A 275 -2.36 10.31 3.01
CA VAL A 275 -2.62 10.13 4.44
C VAL A 275 -4.13 10.11 4.69
N THR A 276 -4.65 8.98 5.15
CA THR A 276 -6.09 8.80 5.43
C THR A 276 -6.47 9.30 6.83
N ASP A 277 -7.77 9.29 7.14
CA ASP A 277 -8.29 9.52 8.50
C ASP A 277 -8.41 8.22 9.32
N LEU A 278 -7.99 7.09 8.75
CA LEU A 278 -7.88 5.82 9.48
C LEU A 278 -6.59 5.83 10.30
N VAL A 279 -6.67 5.33 11.53
CA VAL A 279 -5.47 5.04 12.33
C VAL A 279 -5.12 3.56 12.27
N ASP A 280 -3.85 3.23 12.50
CA ASP A 280 -3.35 1.86 12.39
C ASP A 280 -4.16 0.88 13.25
N ASP A 281 -4.57 1.28 14.45
CA ASP A 281 -5.36 0.44 15.35
C ASP A 281 -6.78 0.16 14.82
N GLU A 282 -7.37 1.05 14.00
CA GLU A 282 -8.66 0.81 13.34
C GLU A 282 -8.55 -0.20 12.17
N MET A 283 -7.33 -0.40 11.66
CA MET A 283 -7.02 -1.41 10.64
C MET A 283 -6.83 -2.81 11.21
N ARG A 284 -6.73 -2.92 12.53
CA ARG A 284 -6.49 -4.18 13.24
C ARG A 284 -7.79 -4.98 13.37
N VAL A 285 -7.81 -6.19 12.83
CA VAL A 285 -8.87 -7.19 13.07
C VAL A 285 -8.48 -8.18 14.15
N GLY A 286 -9.48 -8.70 14.87
CA GLY A 286 -9.30 -9.77 15.85
C GLY A 286 -8.95 -9.32 17.27
N GLN A 287 -9.03 -8.02 17.58
CA GLN A 287 -9.15 -7.58 18.98
C GLN A 287 -10.64 -7.52 19.37
N PRO A 288 -11.03 -8.02 20.56
CA PRO A 288 -12.34 -7.70 21.10
C PRO A 288 -12.45 -6.18 21.26
N PRO A 289 -13.63 -5.58 21.04
CA PRO A 289 -13.83 -4.19 21.43
C PRO A 289 -13.52 -4.06 22.92
N GLY A 290 -12.60 -3.17 23.26
CA GLY A 290 -12.31 -2.79 24.64
C GLY A 290 -13.50 -2.10 25.30
#